data_AF-A0A954X8G4-F1
#
_entry.id   AF-A0A954X8G4-F1
#
_cell.length_a   1.000
_cell.length_b   1.000
_cell.length_c   1.000
_cell.angle_alpha   90.00
_cell.angle_beta   90.00
_cell.angle_gamma   90.00
#
_symmetry.space_group_name_H-M   'P 1'
#
loop_
_entity.id
_entity.type
_entity.pdbx_description
1 polymer ?
#
loop_
_entity_poly.entity_id
_entity_poly.type
_entity_poly.pdbx_seq_one_letter_code
_entity_poly.pdbx_strand_id
1 'polypeptide(L)'
;MKSKTKTTNAANPRRPGATRPRGLRIVATNPQYGRICERAVGQTAASRPVRVFSFPSMAEVRLRPSGGATLFVSRLSDLAGLPASTSVRNANSRQLIFLERLPVAALAARMVKLNIRNAERLHIAAEPDEPAIQMMIRRLIRGLTANDKGANAGDARIVDAWMEGDQLVLLSPQFVRLEVPLKKLGKLIGDDSHQAGSFQIDDDGRFIYWPHADVHLGWTQLRQLVDPATAIEAVRRTQIFNVRYGEAIRAVRERHGLKQSEVAGLTERHLRRIEHGEQAASKNSLATLAAAHEMDLAAYLDTLAAEMKRNR
;
A
#
# COMPACT_ATOMS: atom_id res chain seq x y z
N MET A 1 14.09 59.67 45.95
CA MET A 1 13.70 58.25 46.16
C MET A 1 12.55 57.92 45.21
N LYS A 2 12.81 57.23 44.10
CA LYS A 2 11.77 56.74 43.18
C LYS A 2 12.05 55.27 42.90
N SER A 3 11.20 54.41 43.45
CA SER A 3 11.18 52.96 43.25
C SER A 3 10.79 52.65 41.80
N LYS A 4 11.56 51.81 41.13
CA LYS A 4 11.21 51.21 39.84
C LYS A 4 11.07 49.70 40.03
N THR A 5 9.84 49.24 40.14
CA THR A 5 9.47 47.82 40.01
C THR A 5 9.48 47.48 38.51
N LYS A 6 10.39 46.62 38.06
CA LYS A 6 10.43 46.12 36.68
C LYS A 6 9.95 44.66 36.68
N THR A 7 8.71 44.48 36.26
CA THR A 7 8.02 43.19 36.11
C THR A 7 8.72 42.34 35.06
N THR A 8 9.20 41.15 35.46
CA THR A 8 9.74 40.12 34.56
C THR A 8 8.59 39.34 33.93
N ASN A 9 8.37 39.55 32.63
CA ASN A 9 7.47 38.72 31.82
C ASN A 9 8.13 37.34 31.61
N ALA A 10 7.54 36.30 32.21
CA ALA A 10 7.91 34.92 31.96
C ALA A 10 7.51 34.53 30.52
N ALA A 11 8.50 34.19 29.70
CA ALA A 11 8.29 33.67 28.36
C ALA A 11 7.65 32.27 28.44
N ASN A 12 6.47 32.14 27.82
CA ASN A 12 5.76 30.89 27.68
C ASN A 12 6.51 29.99 26.67
N PRO A 13 6.98 28.78 27.04
CA PRO A 13 7.68 27.91 26.09
C PRO A 13 6.70 27.43 25.01
N ARG A 14 6.95 27.86 23.77
CA ARG A 14 6.24 27.37 22.57
C ARG A 14 6.36 25.85 22.51
N ARG A 15 5.24 25.15 22.71
CA ARG A 15 5.14 23.71 22.42
C ARG A 15 5.60 23.46 20.98
N PRO A 16 6.45 22.45 20.72
CA PRO A 16 6.82 22.09 19.36
C PRO A 16 5.55 21.71 18.59
N GLY A 17 5.34 22.36 17.45
CA GLY A 17 4.12 22.28 16.66
C GLY A 17 3.83 20.84 16.26
N ALA A 18 2.80 20.25 16.88
CA ALA A 18 2.18 19.04 16.39
C ALA A 18 1.69 19.31 14.96
N THR A 19 2.46 18.88 13.97
CA THR A 19 2.09 18.95 12.57
C THR A 19 0.82 18.13 12.42
N ARG A 20 -0.32 18.81 12.21
CA ARG A 20 -1.62 18.15 12.01
C ARG A 20 -1.44 17.07 10.92
N PRO A 21 -1.92 15.84 11.16
CA PRO A 21 -1.78 14.77 10.20
C PRO A 21 -2.37 15.21 8.86
N ARG A 22 -1.54 15.17 7.82
CA ARG A 22 -1.92 15.55 6.46
C ARG A 22 -2.89 14.50 5.91
N GLY A 23 -4.18 14.84 5.89
CA GLY A 23 -5.24 13.99 5.34
C GLY A 23 -5.21 13.89 3.81
N LEU A 24 -5.96 12.93 3.27
CA LEU A 24 -6.21 12.78 1.84
C LEU A 24 -7.39 13.67 1.44
N ARG A 25 -7.25 14.42 0.35
CA ARG A 25 -8.37 15.14 -0.27
C ARG A 25 -8.77 14.45 -1.55
N ILE A 26 -10.06 14.21 -1.72
CA ILE A 26 -10.64 13.70 -2.96
C ILE A 26 -11.46 14.83 -3.57
N VAL A 27 -11.25 15.10 -4.85
CA VAL A 27 -11.89 16.19 -5.58
C VAL A 27 -12.65 15.58 -6.75
N ALA A 28 -13.96 15.44 -6.59
CA ALA A 28 -14.84 15.01 -7.65
C ALA A 28 -15.24 16.21 -8.51
N THR A 29 -15.09 16.09 -9.83
CA THR A 29 -15.33 17.19 -10.77
C THR A 29 -16.78 17.30 -11.24
N ASN A 30 -17.65 16.41 -10.75
CA ASN A 30 -19.09 16.45 -10.96
C ASN A 30 -19.83 15.83 -9.75
N PRO A 31 -21.13 16.13 -9.53
CA PRO A 31 -21.89 15.63 -8.38
C PRO A 31 -22.07 14.11 -8.33
N GLN A 32 -22.13 13.43 -9.49
CA GLN A 32 -22.26 11.97 -9.52
C GLN A 32 -21.02 11.31 -8.93
N TYR A 33 -19.83 11.72 -9.36
CA TYR A 33 -18.57 11.23 -8.81
C TYR A 33 -18.36 11.67 -7.35
N GLY A 34 -18.92 12.81 -6.94
CA GLY A 34 -18.99 13.20 -5.53
C GLY A 34 -19.65 12.13 -4.68
N ARG A 35 -20.86 11.69 -5.07
CA ARG A 35 -21.61 10.62 -4.37
C ARG A 35 -20.89 9.28 -4.39
N ILE A 36 -20.21 8.93 -5.49
CA ILE A 36 -19.43 7.69 -5.58
C ILE A 36 -18.24 7.75 -4.62
N CYS A 37 -17.51 8.87 -4.59
CA CYS A 37 -16.39 9.08 -3.68
C CYS A 37 -16.83 9.06 -2.22
N GLU A 38 -17.96 9.68 -1.88
CA GLU A 38 -18.52 9.67 -0.53
C GLU A 38 -18.87 8.26 -0.06
N ARG A 39 -19.54 7.45 -0.91
CA ARG A 39 -19.79 6.04 -0.62
C ARG A 39 -18.51 5.23 -0.46
N ALA A 40 -17.54 5.43 -1.36
CA ALA A 40 -16.24 4.77 -1.28
C ALA A 40 -15.53 5.09 0.04
N VAL A 41 -15.54 6.36 0.48
CA VAL A 41 -14.99 6.79 1.77
C VAL A 41 -15.75 6.16 2.94
N GLY A 42 -17.09 6.20 2.92
CA GLY A 42 -17.92 5.62 3.98
C GLY A 42 -17.73 4.11 4.17
N GLN A 43 -17.35 3.40 3.11
CA GLN A 43 -17.08 1.95 3.12
C GLN A 43 -15.60 1.58 3.27
N THR A 44 -14.74 2.57 3.57
CA THR A 44 -13.30 2.36 3.67
C THR A 44 -12.80 2.71 5.07
N ALA A 45 -12.20 1.73 5.75
CA ALA A 45 -11.43 1.98 6.96
C ALA A 45 -10.11 2.68 6.61
N ALA A 46 -10.13 4.02 6.54
CA ALA A 46 -8.96 4.82 6.23
C ALA A 46 -8.15 5.13 7.50
N SER A 47 -6.83 4.90 7.47
CA SER A 47 -5.95 5.20 8.60
C SER A 47 -5.59 6.69 8.75
N ARG A 48 -6.08 7.53 7.83
CA ARG A 48 -5.92 8.99 7.84
C ARG A 48 -7.25 9.66 7.48
N PRO A 49 -7.50 10.90 7.94
CA PRO A 49 -8.70 11.62 7.54
C PRO A 49 -8.78 11.77 6.02
N VAL A 50 -9.93 11.39 5.46
CA VAL A 50 -10.26 11.59 4.05
C VAL A 50 -11.38 12.63 3.96
N ARG A 51 -11.23 13.60 3.05
CA ARG A 51 -12.27 14.60 2.78
C ARG A 51 -12.62 14.59 1.30
N VAL A 52 -13.91 14.45 1.01
CA VAL A 52 -14.44 14.56 -0.35
C VAL A 52 -14.90 15.99 -0.57
N PHE A 53 -14.51 16.56 -1.70
CA PHE A 53 -15.01 17.82 -2.22
C PHE A 53 -15.66 17.53 -3.56
N SER A 54 -16.93 17.89 -3.70
CA SER A 54 -17.68 17.72 -4.94
C SER A 54 -17.99 19.10 -5.53
N PHE A 55 -17.76 19.24 -6.82
CA PHE A 55 -18.05 20.46 -7.56
C PHE A 55 -19.01 20.16 -8.72
N PRO A 56 -19.85 21.13 -9.15
CA PRO A 56 -20.67 20.98 -10.35
C PRO A 56 -19.82 20.84 -11.61
N SER A 57 -18.66 21.50 -11.65
CA SER A 57 -17.73 21.49 -12.78
C SER A 57 -16.28 21.66 -12.34
N MET A 58 -15.32 21.25 -13.20
CA MET A 58 -13.89 21.49 -12.94
C MET A 58 -13.55 23.00 -12.87
N ALA A 59 -14.24 23.84 -13.65
CA ALA A 59 -13.98 25.27 -13.69
C ALA A 59 -14.19 25.96 -12.34
N GLU A 60 -15.04 25.38 -11.48
CA GLU A 60 -15.38 25.89 -10.15
C GLU A 60 -14.43 25.40 -9.04
N VAL A 61 -13.47 24.53 -9.35
CA VAL A 61 -12.57 23.98 -8.34
C VAL A 61 -11.63 25.07 -7.83
N ARG A 62 -11.96 25.61 -6.65
CA ARG A 62 -11.16 26.60 -5.91
C ARG A 62 -10.60 25.98 -4.63
N LEU A 63 -9.53 25.20 -4.77
CA LEU A 63 -8.88 24.56 -3.62
C LEU A 63 -7.61 25.30 -3.22
N ARG A 64 -7.52 25.67 -1.94
CA ARG A 64 -6.25 26.14 -1.37
C ARG A 64 -5.20 25.03 -1.45
N PRO A 65 -3.92 25.36 -1.68
CA PRO A 65 -2.83 24.39 -1.54
C PRO A 65 -2.93 23.71 -0.17
N SER A 66 -2.82 22.38 -0.14
CA SER A 66 -2.65 21.65 1.10
C SER A 66 -1.32 20.91 1.07
N GLY A 67 -0.71 20.74 2.24
CA GLY A 67 0.47 19.86 2.36
C GLY A 67 0.17 18.38 2.13
N GLY A 68 -1.11 17.95 2.09
CA GLY A 68 -1.53 16.57 1.89
C GLY A 68 -1.72 16.16 0.42
N ALA A 69 -1.87 14.85 0.21
CA ALA A 69 -2.16 14.27 -1.10
C ALA A 69 -3.55 14.69 -1.58
N THR A 70 -3.69 14.90 -2.90
CA THR A 70 -4.97 15.23 -3.53
C THR A 70 -5.23 14.29 -4.68
N LEU A 71 -6.36 13.58 -4.66
CA LEU A 71 -6.84 12.75 -5.74
C LEU A 71 -7.99 13.46 -6.44
N PHE A 72 -7.82 13.81 -7.70
CA PHE A 72 -8.90 14.30 -8.55
C PHE A 72 -9.56 13.11 -9.22
N VAL A 73 -10.88 13.07 -9.21
CA VAL A 73 -11.67 11.99 -9.79
C VAL A 73 -12.63 12.62 -10.78
N SER A 74 -12.42 12.33 -12.06
CA SER A 74 -13.09 13.04 -13.16
C SER A 74 -13.57 12.10 -14.24
N ARG A 75 -14.61 12.50 -14.96
CA ARG A 75 -14.93 11.94 -16.26
C ARG A 75 -14.09 12.63 -17.31
N LEU A 76 -13.82 11.96 -18.41
CA LEU A 76 -13.13 12.60 -19.52
C LEU A 76 -13.91 13.85 -19.98
N SER A 77 -15.25 13.80 -20.04
CA SER A 77 -16.15 14.93 -20.41
C SER A 77 -16.02 16.16 -19.53
N ASP A 78 -15.77 15.99 -18.23
CA ASP A 78 -15.65 17.11 -17.29
C ASP A 78 -14.45 18.01 -17.62
N LEU A 79 -13.48 17.49 -18.39
CA LEU A 79 -12.26 18.22 -18.78
C LEU A 79 -12.48 19.14 -19.99
N ALA A 80 -13.63 19.07 -20.68
CA ALA A 80 -13.89 19.90 -21.86
C ALA A 80 -13.87 21.39 -21.51
N GLY A 81 -14.49 21.77 -20.38
CA GLY A 81 -14.61 23.15 -19.90
C GLY A 81 -13.37 23.71 -19.18
N LEU A 82 -12.26 22.96 -19.12
CA LEU A 82 -11.05 23.43 -18.47
C LEU A 82 -10.43 24.63 -19.19
N PRO A 83 -10.18 25.75 -18.48
CA PRO A 83 -9.32 26.81 -18.99
C PRO A 83 -7.92 26.25 -19.27
N ALA A 84 -7.30 26.67 -20.37
CA ALA A 84 -5.98 26.20 -20.81
C ALA A 84 -4.85 26.39 -19.78
N SER A 85 -5.06 27.22 -18.75
CA SER A 85 -4.09 27.56 -17.70
C SER A 85 -4.39 26.90 -16.34
N THR A 86 -5.40 26.03 -16.24
CA THR A 86 -5.79 25.42 -14.96
C THR A 86 -4.86 24.29 -14.59
N SER A 87 -3.62 24.64 -14.23
CA SER A 87 -2.71 23.63 -13.72
C SER A 87 -3.13 23.27 -12.30
N VAL A 88 -3.47 22.01 -12.09
CA VAL A 88 -3.45 21.41 -10.77
C VAL A 88 -1.96 21.27 -10.38
N ARG A 89 -1.41 22.36 -9.84
CA ARG A 89 0.03 22.64 -9.72
C ARG A 89 0.66 22.07 -8.45
N ASN A 90 0.07 21.03 -7.86
CA ASN A 90 0.65 20.37 -6.69
C ASN A 90 1.35 19.08 -7.11
N ALA A 91 2.64 18.94 -6.77
CA ALA A 91 3.41 17.72 -7.02
C ALA A 91 2.73 16.48 -6.42
N ASN A 92 1.96 16.66 -5.34
CA ASN A 92 1.23 15.58 -4.64
C ASN A 92 -0.21 15.38 -5.14
N SER A 93 -0.56 15.95 -6.30
CA SER A 93 -1.87 15.70 -6.92
C SER A 93 -1.80 14.57 -7.94
N ARG A 94 -2.82 13.71 -7.91
CA ARG A 94 -3.07 12.64 -8.89
C ARG A 94 -4.41 12.85 -9.56
N GLN A 95 -4.54 12.42 -10.81
CA GLN A 95 -5.72 12.52 -11.65
C GLN A 95 -6.17 11.11 -12.02
N LEU A 96 -7.33 10.71 -11.53
CA LEU A 96 -8.04 9.52 -11.98
C LEU A 96 -9.13 9.96 -12.94
N ILE A 97 -9.01 9.55 -14.21
CA ILE A 97 -9.94 9.91 -15.26
C ILE A 97 -10.63 8.65 -15.76
N PHE A 98 -11.95 8.66 -15.77
CA PHE A 98 -12.74 7.59 -16.34
C PHE A 98 -13.10 7.92 -17.79
N LEU A 99 -12.79 6.97 -18.68
CA LEU A 99 -13.20 7.02 -20.07
C LEU A 99 -14.68 6.70 -20.15
N GLU A 100 -15.48 7.70 -20.52
CA GLU A 100 -16.83 7.47 -21.00
C GLU A 100 -16.80 6.98 -22.46
N ARG A 101 -17.97 6.81 -23.08
CA ARG A 101 -18.16 6.48 -24.50
C ARG A 101 -17.74 7.60 -25.46
N LEU A 102 -16.63 8.25 -25.18
CA LEU A 102 -16.04 9.31 -26.00
C LEU A 102 -14.94 8.73 -26.89
N PRO A 103 -14.74 9.30 -28.09
CA PRO A 103 -13.68 8.85 -28.98
C PRO A 103 -12.31 9.13 -28.36
N VAL A 104 -11.34 8.25 -28.62
CA VAL A 104 -9.94 8.39 -28.16
C VAL A 104 -9.33 9.73 -28.57
N ALA A 105 -9.74 10.30 -29.71
CA ALA A 105 -9.32 11.63 -30.14
C ALA A 105 -9.64 12.75 -29.11
N ALA A 106 -10.75 12.61 -28.37
CA ALA A 106 -11.12 13.57 -27.33
C ALA A 106 -10.16 13.52 -26.14
N LEU A 107 -9.52 12.38 -25.89
CA LEU A 107 -8.52 12.21 -24.83
C LEU A 107 -7.31 13.10 -25.09
N ALA A 108 -6.71 13.01 -26.29
CA ALA A 108 -5.52 13.76 -26.65
C ALA A 108 -5.71 15.27 -26.46
N ALA A 109 -6.82 15.83 -26.94
CA ALA A 109 -7.14 17.25 -26.81
C ALA A 109 -7.31 17.70 -25.34
N ARG A 110 -7.81 16.81 -24.47
CA ARG A 110 -8.07 17.12 -23.06
C ARG A 110 -6.83 16.91 -22.20
N MET A 111 -5.95 15.99 -22.56
CA MET A 111 -4.71 15.72 -21.85
C MET A 111 -3.76 16.92 -21.80
N VAL A 112 -3.67 17.68 -22.90
CA VAL A 112 -2.86 18.90 -22.98
C VAL A 112 -3.28 19.92 -21.91
N LYS A 113 -4.57 20.00 -21.58
CA LYS A 113 -5.10 20.96 -20.59
C LYS A 113 -4.71 20.64 -19.15
N LEU A 114 -4.38 19.39 -18.84
CA LEU A 114 -4.04 18.96 -17.47
C LEU A 114 -2.61 19.32 -17.07
N ASN A 115 -1.74 19.65 -18.04
CA ASN A 115 -0.32 19.96 -17.82
C ASN A 115 0.39 18.90 -16.94
N ILE A 116 0.09 17.62 -17.18
CA ILE A 116 0.71 16.50 -16.48
C ILE A 116 1.99 16.14 -17.21
N ARG A 117 3.12 16.27 -16.50
CA ARG A 117 4.47 15.97 -17.02
C ARG A 117 5.05 14.66 -16.48
N ASN A 118 4.35 14.03 -15.53
CA ASN A 118 4.74 12.76 -14.93
C ASN A 118 3.57 11.79 -15.09
N ALA A 119 3.82 10.65 -15.74
CA ALA A 119 2.84 9.58 -15.93
C ALA A 119 2.27 9.07 -14.60
N GLU A 120 3.04 9.08 -13.50
CA GLU A 120 2.62 8.68 -12.15
C GLU A 120 1.62 9.64 -11.48
N ARG A 121 1.18 10.68 -12.19
CA ARG A 121 0.14 11.60 -11.73
C ARG A 121 -1.18 11.42 -12.46
N LEU A 122 -1.24 10.49 -13.40
CA LEU A 122 -2.40 10.23 -14.23
C LEU A 122 -2.70 8.75 -14.30
N HIS A 123 -3.94 8.38 -14.03
CA HIS A 123 -4.50 7.11 -14.44
C HIS A 123 -5.76 7.35 -15.26
N ILE A 124 -5.89 6.57 -16.34
CA ILE A 124 -7.06 6.60 -17.22
C ILE A 124 -7.67 5.20 -17.13
N ALA A 125 -8.86 5.12 -16.54
CA ALA A 125 -9.58 3.87 -16.32
C ALA A 125 -10.71 3.72 -17.33
N ALA A 126 -10.83 2.53 -17.91
CA ALA A 126 -11.93 2.16 -18.79
C ALA A 126 -13.01 1.40 -17.99
N GLU A 127 -13.60 2.07 -16.99
CA GLU A 127 -14.62 1.44 -16.14
C GLU A 127 -16.01 1.98 -16.47
N PRO A 128 -16.93 1.15 -16.99
CA PRO A 128 -18.22 1.60 -17.49
C PRO A 128 -19.30 1.69 -16.41
N ASP A 129 -19.14 1.00 -15.28
CA ASP A 129 -20.16 0.91 -14.25
C ASP A 129 -19.75 1.52 -12.91
N GLU A 130 -20.77 1.95 -12.17
CA GLU A 130 -20.59 2.64 -10.90
C GLU A 130 -19.95 1.77 -9.79
N PRO A 131 -20.31 0.47 -9.65
CA PRO A 131 -19.66 -0.42 -8.69
C PRO A 131 -18.15 -0.58 -8.93
N ALA A 132 -17.69 -0.76 -10.17
CA ALA A 132 -16.27 -0.90 -10.46
C ALA A 132 -15.50 0.41 -10.18
N ILE A 133 -16.06 1.56 -10.58
CA ILE A 133 -15.53 2.89 -10.24
C ILE A 133 -15.38 3.03 -8.72
N GLN A 134 -16.44 2.69 -7.97
CA GLN A 134 -16.42 2.74 -6.51
C GLN A 134 -15.33 1.84 -5.93
N MET A 135 -15.20 0.60 -6.42
CA MET A 135 -14.20 -0.35 -5.94
C MET A 135 -12.77 0.16 -6.17
N MET A 136 -12.48 0.67 -7.38
CA MET A 136 -11.18 1.27 -7.70
C MET A 136 -10.86 2.45 -6.77
N ILE A 137 -11.83 3.34 -6.52
CA ILE A 137 -11.65 4.47 -5.60
C ILE A 137 -11.39 3.97 -4.17
N ARG A 138 -12.08 2.91 -3.71
CA ARG A 138 -11.82 2.30 -2.39
C ARG A 138 -10.39 1.79 -2.28
N ARG A 139 -9.90 1.04 -3.28
CA ARG A 139 -8.52 0.54 -3.32
C ARG A 139 -7.51 1.68 -3.28
N LEU A 140 -7.75 2.75 -4.03
CA LEU A 140 -6.93 3.96 -4.01
C LEU A 140 -6.92 4.64 -2.64
N ILE A 141 -8.07 4.83 -2.00
CA ILE A 141 -8.16 5.43 -0.67
C ILE A 141 -7.38 4.59 0.34
N ARG A 142 -7.58 3.27 0.35
CA ARG A 142 -6.85 2.35 1.23
C ARG A 142 -5.35 2.48 1.03
N GLY A 143 -4.90 2.44 -0.22
CA GLY A 143 -3.49 2.54 -0.57
C GLY A 143 -2.86 3.91 -0.24
N LEU A 144 -3.58 5.01 -0.48
CA LEU A 144 -3.07 6.37 -0.25
C LEU A 144 -3.14 6.79 1.23
N THR A 145 -4.01 6.17 2.02
CA THR A 145 -4.14 6.49 3.45
C THR A 145 -3.38 5.54 4.36
N ALA A 146 -2.97 4.36 3.86
CA ALA A 146 -2.17 3.40 4.60
C ALA A 146 -0.97 4.09 5.26
N ASN A 147 -0.86 3.92 6.58
CA ASN A 147 0.29 4.37 7.36
C ASN A 147 1.44 3.39 7.17
N ASP A 148 1.97 3.29 5.95
CA ASP A 148 3.14 2.45 5.71
C ASP A 148 4.34 3.13 6.36
N LYS A 149 4.64 2.74 7.60
CA LYS A 149 5.90 3.02 8.32
C LYS A 149 7.10 2.32 7.67
N GLY A 150 6.94 1.69 6.52
CA GLY A 150 8.02 1.25 5.66
C GLY A 150 7.63 1.52 4.23
N ALA A 151 8.34 2.43 3.56
CA ALA A 151 8.38 2.53 2.11
C ALA A 151 9.08 1.30 1.50
N ASN A 152 8.75 0.10 1.98
CA ASN A 152 9.07 -1.11 1.28
C ASN A 152 7.98 -1.28 0.23
N ALA A 153 8.34 -1.08 -1.03
CA ALA A 153 7.51 -1.29 -2.21
C ALA A 153 7.11 -2.79 -2.43
N GLY A 154 7.02 -3.55 -1.34
CA GLY A 154 6.64 -4.96 -1.25
C GLY A 154 5.36 -5.18 -0.42
N ASP A 155 4.53 -4.15 -0.25
CA ASP A 155 3.14 -4.28 0.26
C ASP A 155 2.20 -3.33 -0.51
N ALA A 156 2.61 -2.96 -1.74
CA ALA A 156 1.79 -2.11 -2.58
C ALA A 156 0.49 -2.82 -2.93
N ARG A 157 -0.62 -2.09 -2.84
CA ARG A 157 -1.92 -2.56 -3.31
C ARG A 157 -1.99 -2.46 -4.83
N ILE A 158 -2.80 -3.30 -5.42
CA ILE A 158 -3.23 -3.26 -6.82
C ILE A 158 -4.51 -2.45 -6.85
N VAL A 159 -4.47 -1.30 -7.51
CA VAL A 159 -5.63 -0.45 -7.75
C VAL A 159 -6.41 -0.93 -8.95
N ASP A 160 -5.67 -1.26 -10.00
CA ASP A 160 -6.16 -1.63 -11.31
C ASP A 160 -5.17 -2.59 -11.97
N ALA A 161 -5.64 -3.37 -12.93
CA ALA A 161 -4.83 -4.25 -13.75
C ALA A 161 -5.50 -4.51 -15.10
N TRP A 162 -4.70 -4.59 -16.16
CA TRP A 162 -5.18 -4.86 -17.52
C TRP A 162 -4.12 -5.62 -18.32
N MET A 163 -4.55 -6.15 -19.46
CA MET A 163 -3.66 -6.79 -20.43
C MET A 163 -3.20 -5.76 -21.47
N GLU A 164 -1.89 -5.66 -21.69
CA GLU A 164 -1.27 -4.83 -22.72
C GLU A 164 -0.37 -5.71 -23.59
N GLY A 165 -0.93 -6.23 -24.69
CA GLY A 165 -0.28 -7.27 -25.49
C GLY A 165 0.04 -8.51 -24.65
N ASP A 166 1.31 -8.89 -24.63
CA ASP A 166 1.85 -10.04 -23.87
C ASP A 166 2.31 -9.66 -22.45
N GLN A 167 1.77 -8.58 -21.88
CA GLN A 167 2.05 -8.13 -20.52
C GLN A 167 0.76 -7.99 -19.70
N LEU A 168 0.78 -8.49 -18.48
CA LEU A 168 -0.14 -8.05 -17.43
C LEU A 168 0.43 -6.77 -16.81
N VAL A 169 -0.31 -5.68 -16.87
CA VAL A 169 0.08 -4.41 -16.27
C VAL A 169 -0.73 -4.20 -15.00
N LEU A 170 -0.05 -3.93 -13.88
CA LEU A 170 -0.68 -3.62 -12.60
C LEU A 170 -0.39 -2.17 -12.21
N LEU A 171 -1.36 -1.51 -11.59
CA LEU A 171 -1.25 -0.13 -11.13
C LEU A 171 -1.27 -0.05 -9.60
N SER A 172 -0.30 0.65 -9.03
CA SER A 172 -0.27 0.95 -7.59
C SER A 172 -1.08 2.21 -7.24
N PRO A 173 -1.39 2.45 -5.94
CA PRO A 173 -1.99 3.70 -5.46
C PRO A 173 -1.15 4.94 -5.76
N GLN A 174 0.15 4.76 -5.96
CA GLN A 174 1.07 5.83 -6.35
C GLN A 174 1.09 6.05 -7.87
N PHE A 175 0.30 5.29 -8.64
CA PHE A 175 0.29 5.19 -10.10
C PHE A 175 1.61 4.73 -10.72
N VAL A 176 2.37 3.94 -9.95
CA VAL A 176 3.51 3.19 -10.49
C VAL A 176 2.95 1.97 -11.20
N ARG A 177 3.46 1.69 -12.40
CA ARG A 177 3.10 0.50 -13.18
C ARG A 177 4.09 -0.63 -12.91
N LEU A 178 3.56 -1.84 -12.83
CA LEU A 178 4.34 -3.07 -12.81
C LEU A 178 3.93 -3.90 -14.02
N GLU A 179 4.87 -4.14 -14.93
CA GLU A 179 4.64 -4.89 -16.16
C GLU A 179 5.18 -6.31 -16.01
N VAL A 180 4.28 -7.29 -16.08
CA VAL A 180 4.58 -8.71 -15.87
C VAL A 180 4.40 -9.48 -17.17
N PRO A 181 5.47 -10.03 -17.76
CA PRO A 181 5.36 -10.81 -18.98
C PRO A 181 4.52 -12.07 -18.78
N LEU A 182 3.60 -12.34 -19.72
CA LEU A 182 2.75 -13.53 -19.66
C LEU A 182 3.55 -14.83 -19.59
N LYS A 183 4.70 -14.88 -20.29
CA LYS A 183 5.63 -16.03 -20.23
C LYS A 183 6.10 -16.35 -18.82
N LYS A 184 6.21 -15.34 -17.94
CA LYS A 184 6.59 -15.54 -16.54
C LYS A 184 5.39 -15.98 -15.68
N LEU A 185 4.19 -15.53 -16.04
CA LEU A 185 2.94 -15.95 -15.41
C LEU A 185 2.55 -17.39 -15.76
N GLY A 186 2.87 -17.85 -16.97
CA GLY A 186 2.44 -19.17 -17.46
C GLY A 186 2.84 -20.34 -16.54
N LYS A 187 3.98 -20.22 -15.85
CA LYS A 187 4.43 -21.18 -14.83
C LYS A 187 3.51 -21.32 -13.62
N LEU A 188 2.65 -20.33 -13.38
CA LEU A 188 1.74 -20.25 -12.24
C LEU A 188 0.30 -20.48 -12.66
N ILE A 189 -0.14 -19.88 -13.77
CA ILE A 189 -1.55 -19.87 -14.19
C ILE A 189 -1.86 -20.73 -15.43
N GLY A 190 -0.85 -21.44 -15.96
CA GLY A 190 -0.93 -22.20 -17.20
C GLY A 190 -0.63 -21.39 -18.46
N ASP A 191 -0.48 -22.07 -19.59
CA ASP A 191 -0.02 -21.46 -20.86
C ASP A 191 -1.17 -20.88 -21.72
N ASP A 192 -2.42 -20.95 -21.25
CA ASP A 192 -3.57 -20.37 -21.97
C ASP A 192 -3.59 -18.84 -21.79
N SER A 193 -3.08 -18.15 -22.81
CA SER A 193 -3.02 -16.68 -22.85
C SER A 193 -4.40 -16.02 -22.82
N HIS A 194 -5.46 -16.70 -23.25
CA HIS A 194 -6.82 -16.17 -23.19
C HIS A 194 -7.36 -16.13 -21.75
N GLN A 195 -6.99 -17.12 -20.93
CA GLN A 195 -7.35 -17.17 -19.51
C GLN A 195 -6.49 -16.21 -18.67
N ALA A 196 -5.34 -15.75 -19.19
CA ALA A 196 -4.51 -14.78 -18.48
C ALA A 196 -5.26 -13.46 -18.19
N GLY A 197 -6.26 -13.10 -19.01
CA GLY A 197 -7.08 -11.89 -18.82
C GLY A 197 -8.31 -12.07 -17.91
N SER A 198 -8.66 -13.30 -17.51
CA SER A 198 -9.89 -13.57 -16.73
C SER A 198 -9.69 -13.39 -15.21
N PHE A 199 -8.80 -12.50 -14.82
CA PHE A 199 -8.49 -12.27 -13.41
C PHE A 199 -9.50 -11.36 -12.72
N GLN A 200 -9.47 -11.40 -11.40
CA GLN A 200 -10.23 -10.51 -10.52
C GLN A 200 -9.26 -9.87 -9.52
N ILE A 201 -9.44 -8.58 -9.25
CA ILE A 201 -8.69 -7.91 -8.19
C ILE A 201 -9.54 -7.97 -6.93
N ASP A 202 -8.94 -8.33 -5.80
CA ASP A 202 -9.64 -8.36 -4.51
C ASP A 202 -10.15 -6.95 -4.11
N ASP A 203 -11.17 -6.90 -3.25
CA ASP A 203 -11.83 -5.68 -2.79
C ASP A 203 -10.86 -4.66 -2.20
N ASP A 204 -9.83 -5.15 -1.49
CA ASP A 204 -8.81 -4.32 -0.85
C ASP A 204 -7.56 -4.10 -1.71
N GLY A 205 -7.51 -4.74 -2.88
CA GLY A 205 -6.40 -4.67 -3.82
C GLY A 205 -5.15 -5.42 -3.39
N ARG A 206 -5.18 -6.31 -2.39
CA ARG A 206 -3.97 -7.05 -2.00
C ARG A 206 -3.55 -8.09 -3.02
N PHE A 207 -4.52 -8.71 -3.67
CA PHE A 207 -4.29 -9.82 -4.58
C PHE A 207 -5.05 -9.63 -5.89
N ILE A 208 -4.46 -10.20 -6.94
CA ILE A 208 -5.14 -10.58 -8.17
C ILE A 208 -5.36 -12.09 -8.13
N TYR A 209 -6.54 -12.53 -8.55
CA TYR A 209 -7.00 -13.91 -8.50
C TYR A 209 -7.33 -14.41 -9.91
N TRP A 210 -6.83 -15.59 -10.27
CA TRP A 210 -7.22 -16.30 -11.48
C TRP A 210 -8.08 -17.52 -11.12
N PRO A 211 -9.42 -17.45 -11.34
CA PRO A 211 -10.33 -18.52 -10.95
C PRO A 211 -10.00 -19.89 -11.56
N HIS A 212 -9.55 -19.92 -12.81
CA HIS A 212 -9.28 -21.17 -13.53
C HIS A 212 -8.05 -21.93 -12.99
N ALA A 213 -7.10 -21.21 -12.40
CA ALA A 213 -5.86 -21.78 -11.86
C ALA A 213 -5.88 -21.87 -10.33
N ASP A 214 -6.90 -21.30 -9.68
CA ASP A 214 -6.97 -21.11 -8.23
C ASP A 214 -5.73 -20.41 -7.62
N VAL A 215 -5.22 -19.39 -8.31
CA VAL A 215 -3.98 -18.70 -7.97
C VAL A 215 -4.24 -17.27 -7.51
N HIS A 216 -3.71 -16.92 -6.34
CA HIS A 216 -3.71 -15.57 -5.79
C HIS A 216 -2.29 -15.00 -5.79
N LEU A 217 -2.07 -13.88 -6.48
CA LEU A 217 -0.77 -13.20 -6.51
C LEU A 217 -0.91 -11.77 -6.02
N GLY A 218 -0.04 -11.37 -5.10
CA GLY A 218 0.08 -9.98 -4.67
C GLY A 218 1.12 -9.23 -5.48
N TRP A 219 1.18 -7.91 -5.29
CA TRP A 219 2.16 -7.04 -5.94
C TRP A 219 3.60 -7.54 -5.79
N THR A 220 3.94 -8.03 -4.60
CA THR A 220 5.30 -8.47 -4.27
C THR A 220 5.69 -9.74 -5.00
N GLN A 221 4.80 -10.72 -5.04
CA GLN A 221 5.01 -11.96 -5.79
C GLN A 221 5.19 -11.65 -7.28
N LEU A 222 4.34 -10.78 -7.83
CA LEU A 222 4.44 -10.34 -9.23
C LEU A 222 5.74 -9.57 -9.51
N ARG A 223 6.15 -8.71 -8.58
CA ARG A 223 7.42 -7.97 -8.69
C ARG A 223 8.63 -8.92 -8.70
N GLN A 224 8.63 -9.95 -7.87
CA GLN A 224 9.69 -10.95 -7.82
C GLN A 224 9.83 -11.74 -9.12
N LEU A 225 8.74 -11.94 -9.87
CA LEU A 225 8.81 -12.56 -11.19
C LEU A 225 9.59 -11.69 -12.17
N VAL A 226 9.37 -10.37 -12.13
CA VAL A 226 9.91 -9.45 -13.14
C VAL A 226 11.34 -8.98 -12.82
N ASP A 227 11.65 -8.81 -11.55
CA ASP A 227 12.93 -8.30 -11.06
C ASP A 227 13.61 -9.33 -10.12
N PRO A 228 14.54 -10.15 -10.64
CA PRO A 228 15.26 -11.13 -9.85
C PRO A 228 16.05 -10.53 -8.69
N ALA A 229 16.48 -9.26 -8.78
CA ALA A 229 17.17 -8.60 -7.68
C ALA A 229 16.23 -8.42 -6.47
N THR A 230 14.94 -8.15 -6.72
CA THR A 230 13.94 -8.09 -5.64
C THR A 230 13.65 -9.45 -5.02
N ALA A 231 13.73 -10.53 -5.79
CA ALA A 231 13.64 -11.89 -5.26
C ALA A 231 14.84 -12.22 -4.35
N ILE A 232 16.06 -11.87 -4.79
CA ILE A 232 17.29 -12.04 -3.99
C ILE A 232 17.23 -11.19 -2.71
N GLU A 233 16.78 -9.95 -2.79
CA GLU A 233 16.58 -9.10 -1.61
C GLU A 233 15.53 -9.67 -0.66
N ALA A 234 14.42 -10.22 -1.17
CA ALA A 234 13.39 -10.83 -0.34
C ALA A 234 13.91 -12.07 0.39
N VAL A 235 14.68 -12.93 -0.30
CA VAL A 235 15.38 -14.06 0.32
C VAL A 235 16.35 -13.56 1.37
N ARG A 236 17.17 -12.54 1.07
CA ARG A 236 18.12 -11.95 2.02
C ARG A 236 17.41 -11.35 3.24
N ARG A 237 16.30 -10.65 3.07
CA ARG A 237 15.48 -10.11 4.17
C ARG A 237 14.89 -11.23 5.03
N THR A 238 14.38 -12.29 4.39
CA THR A 238 13.87 -13.48 5.09
C THR A 238 14.98 -14.14 5.89
N GLN A 239 16.17 -14.26 5.33
CA GLN A 239 17.33 -14.83 6.01
C GLN A 239 17.78 -13.95 7.19
N ILE A 240 17.89 -12.64 7.01
CA ILE A 240 18.19 -11.69 8.09
C ILE A 240 17.14 -11.77 9.20
N PHE A 241 15.86 -11.87 8.84
CA PHE A 241 14.78 -12.04 9.80
C PHE A 241 14.94 -13.36 10.56
N ASN A 242 15.15 -14.48 9.86
CA ASN A 242 15.30 -15.80 10.46
C ASN A 242 16.49 -15.88 11.41
N VAL A 243 17.62 -15.27 11.06
CA VAL A 243 18.80 -15.18 11.95
C VAL A 243 18.43 -14.44 13.22
N ARG A 244 17.86 -13.25 13.12
CA ARG A 244 17.48 -12.45 14.30
C ARG A 244 16.39 -13.11 15.15
N TYR A 245 15.46 -13.79 14.50
CA TYR A 245 14.39 -14.52 15.16
C TYR A 245 14.95 -15.76 15.89
N GLY A 246 15.85 -16.49 15.24
CA GLY A 246 16.60 -17.60 15.83
C GLY A 246 17.46 -17.20 17.02
N GLU A 247 18.16 -16.07 16.93
CA GLU A 247 18.93 -15.48 18.02
C GLU A 247 18.02 -15.11 19.21
N ALA A 248 16.84 -14.54 18.95
CA ALA A 248 15.87 -14.24 20.00
C ALA A 248 15.35 -15.51 20.68
N ILE A 249 15.04 -16.55 19.90
CA ILE A 249 14.64 -17.88 20.43
C ILE A 249 15.74 -18.44 21.33
N ARG A 250 16.99 -18.41 20.86
CA ARG A 250 18.16 -18.85 21.62
C ARG A 250 18.33 -18.07 22.92
N ALA A 251 18.22 -16.74 22.87
CA ALA A 251 18.37 -15.88 24.03
C ALA A 251 17.26 -16.08 25.08
N VAL A 252 16.02 -16.32 24.64
CA VAL A 252 14.96 -16.74 25.56
C VAL A 252 15.31 -18.10 26.17
N ARG A 253 15.71 -19.07 25.34
CA ARG A 253 16.04 -20.41 25.82
C ARG A 253 17.14 -20.41 26.86
N GLU A 254 18.26 -19.74 26.59
CA GLU A 254 19.41 -19.67 27.47
C GLU A 254 19.08 -18.96 28.80
N ARG A 255 18.22 -17.92 28.79
CA ARG A 255 17.77 -17.27 30.04
C ARG A 255 16.89 -18.14 30.90
N HIS A 256 16.12 -19.04 30.30
CA HIS A 256 15.36 -20.06 31.01
C HIS A 256 16.20 -21.28 31.39
N GLY A 257 17.51 -21.27 31.11
CA GLY A 257 18.42 -22.36 31.49
C GLY A 257 18.21 -23.66 30.74
N LEU A 258 17.38 -23.66 29.68
CA LEU A 258 17.06 -24.88 28.93
C LEU A 258 18.17 -25.23 27.94
N LYS A 259 18.60 -26.49 27.93
CA LYS A 259 19.45 -27.03 26.88
C LYS A 259 18.63 -27.34 25.63
N GLN A 260 19.29 -27.37 24.47
CA GLN A 260 18.60 -27.72 23.23
C GLN A 260 18.01 -29.14 23.27
N SER A 261 18.66 -30.07 23.98
CA SER A 261 18.20 -31.45 24.18
C SER A 261 16.97 -31.57 25.10
N GLU A 262 16.66 -30.53 25.88
CA GLU A 262 15.59 -30.54 26.88
C GLU A 262 14.25 -30.03 26.31
N VAL A 263 14.25 -29.57 25.05
CA VAL A 263 13.02 -29.14 24.36
C VAL A 263 12.32 -30.36 23.76
N ALA A 264 11.48 -31.00 24.58
CA ALA A 264 10.70 -32.17 24.16
C ALA A 264 9.87 -31.87 22.89
N GLY A 265 9.95 -32.75 21.89
CA GLY A 265 9.24 -32.58 20.62
C GLY A 265 10.01 -31.83 19.52
N LEU A 266 11.20 -31.31 19.82
CA LEU A 266 12.16 -30.83 18.82
C LEU A 266 13.49 -31.57 18.98
N THR A 267 14.06 -32.04 17.86
CA THR A 267 15.41 -32.59 17.90
C THR A 267 16.41 -31.44 18.08
N GLU A 268 17.51 -31.69 18.78
CA GLU A 268 18.59 -30.71 18.96
C GLU A 268 19.05 -30.12 17.62
N ARG A 269 19.20 -30.97 16.59
CA ARG A 269 19.55 -30.53 15.24
C ARG A 269 18.52 -29.57 14.65
N HIS A 270 17.22 -29.87 14.78
CA HIS A 270 16.17 -29.01 14.25
C HIS A 270 16.12 -27.68 14.99
N LEU A 271 16.19 -27.71 16.32
CA LEU A 271 16.23 -26.51 17.15
C LEU A 271 17.46 -25.65 16.84
N ARG A 272 18.64 -26.26 16.72
CA ARG A 272 19.87 -25.58 16.33
C ARG A 272 19.73 -24.85 15.00
N ARG A 273 19.15 -25.48 13.98
CA ARG A 273 18.94 -24.86 12.66
C ARG A 273 17.98 -23.67 12.73
N ILE A 274 16.95 -23.74 13.57
CA ILE A 274 16.04 -22.61 13.83
C ILE A 274 16.81 -21.48 14.52
N GLU A 275 17.57 -21.79 15.58
CA GLU A 275 18.33 -20.79 16.35
C GLU A 275 19.43 -20.09 15.54
N HIS A 276 19.96 -20.74 14.51
CA HIS A 276 20.95 -20.15 13.59
C HIS A 276 20.30 -19.47 12.36
N GLY A 277 18.97 -19.46 12.27
CA GLY A 277 18.24 -18.86 11.14
C GLY A 277 18.35 -19.64 9.82
N GLU A 278 18.89 -20.86 9.85
CA GLU A 278 19.00 -21.75 8.68
C GLU A 278 17.64 -22.33 8.26
N GLN A 279 16.67 -22.32 9.18
CA GLN A 279 15.30 -22.76 8.93
C GLN A 279 14.32 -21.83 9.66
N ALA A 280 13.20 -21.51 9.00
CA ALA A 280 12.13 -20.75 9.64
C ALA A 280 11.48 -21.57 10.77
N ALA A 281 11.18 -20.92 11.88
CA ALA A 281 10.43 -21.54 12.97
C ALA A 281 8.97 -21.73 12.54
N SER A 282 8.53 -22.99 12.46
CA SER A 282 7.13 -23.31 12.18
C SER A 282 6.24 -22.97 13.37
N LYS A 283 4.92 -22.81 13.15
CA LYS A 283 3.95 -22.64 14.23
C LYS A 283 4.04 -23.76 15.28
N ASN A 284 4.22 -25.00 14.84
CA ASN A 284 4.35 -26.15 15.75
C ASN A 284 5.64 -26.06 16.56
N SER A 285 6.78 -25.73 15.92
CA SER A 285 8.05 -25.52 16.61
C SER A 285 7.93 -24.44 17.69
N LEU A 286 7.22 -23.35 17.39
CA LEU A 286 6.99 -22.25 18.33
C LEU A 286 6.07 -22.66 19.49
N ALA A 287 5.02 -23.43 19.23
CA ALA A 287 4.16 -23.97 20.28
C ALA A 287 4.93 -24.92 21.19
N THR A 288 5.78 -25.79 20.63
CA THR A 288 6.65 -26.68 21.39
C THR A 288 7.63 -25.91 22.27
N LEU A 289 8.27 -24.86 21.73
CA LEU A 289 9.17 -24.01 22.49
C LEU A 289 8.45 -23.25 23.61
N ALA A 290 7.27 -22.69 23.33
CA ALA A 290 6.45 -22.01 24.34
C ALA A 290 6.10 -22.97 25.49
N ALA A 291 5.67 -24.20 25.18
CA ALA A 291 5.37 -25.21 26.18
C ALA A 291 6.60 -25.60 27.01
N ALA A 292 7.79 -25.73 26.40
CA ALA A 292 9.03 -25.98 27.12
C ALA A 292 9.43 -24.83 28.08
N HIS A 293 8.96 -23.61 27.81
CA HIS A 293 9.11 -22.45 28.68
C HIS A 293 7.95 -22.25 29.66
N GLU A 294 6.98 -23.17 29.71
CA GLU A 294 5.75 -23.03 30.51
C GLU A 294 4.96 -21.75 30.17
N MET A 295 5.04 -21.32 28.92
CA MET A 295 4.33 -20.16 28.39
C MET A 295 3.25 -20.59 27.41
N ASP A 296 2.16 -19.81 27.35
CA ASP A 296 1.29 -19.88 26.19
C ASP A 296 2.00 -19.26 24.96
N LEU A 297 1.52 -19.63 23.76
CA LEU A 297 2.13 -19.21 22.51
C LEU A 297 2.11 -17.68 22.33
N ALA A 298 1.08 -16.98 22.80
CA ALA A 298 0.97 -15.53 22.63
C ALA A 298 2.01 -14.80 23.51
N ALA A 299 2.12 -15.18 24.78
CA ALA A 299 3.11 -14.66 25.72
C ALA A 299 4.55 -14.95 25.26
N TYR A 300 4.78 -16.13 24.67
CA TYR A 300 6.07 -16.47 24.09
C TYR A 300 6.43 -15.58 22.89
N LEU A 301 5.48 -15.33 21.99
CA LEU A 301 5.68 -14.45 20.83
C LEU A 301 5.95 -13.00 21.25
N ASP A 302 5.27 -12.48 22.28
CA ASP A 302 5.52 -11.15 22.82
C ASP A 302 6.92 -11.05 23.44
N THR A 303 7.35 -12.10 24.14
CA THR A 303 8.70 -12.19 24.70
C THR A 303 9.76 -12.18 23.58
N LEU A 304 9.57 -12.96 22.52
CA LEU A 304 10.46 -12.95 21.35
C LEU A 304 10.49 -11.57 20.67
N ALA A 305 9.34 -10.92 20.52
CA ALA A 305 9.27 -9.58 19.94
C ALA A 305 10.01 -8.53 20.79
N ALA A 306 9.99 -8.66 22.12
CA ALA A 306 10.78 -7.82 23.02
C ALA A 306 12.28 -8.09 22.88
N GLU A 307 12.71 -9.34 22.79
CA GLU A 307 14.13 -9.69 22.59
C GLU A 307 14.66 -9.22 21.24
N MET A 308 13.90 -9.39 20.16
CA MET A 308 14.30 -8.88 18.85
C MET A 308 14.51 -7.36 18.81
N LYS A 309 13.85 -6.60 19.71
CA LYS A 309 14.06 -5.16 19.88
C LYS A 309 15.30 -4.83 20.70
N ARG A 310 15.70 -5.70 21.64
CA ARG A 310 16.93 -5.53 22.45
C ARG A 310 18.18 -5.83 21.64
N ASN A 311 18.10 -6.79 20.72
CA ASN A 311 19.19 -7.17 19.81
C ASN A 311 19.21 -6.32 18.52
N ARG A 312 18.73 -5.06 18.58
CA ARG A 312 18.85 -4.07 17.50
C ARG A 312 19.99 -3.11 17.77
#